data_AF-X1BIB4-F1
#
_entry.id   AF-X1BIB4-F1
#
_cell.length_a   1.000
_cell.length_b   1.000
_cell.length_c   1.000
_cell.angle_alpha   90.00
_cell.angle_beta   90.00
_cell.angle_gamma   90.00
#
_symmetry.space_group_name_H-M   'P 1'
#
loop_
_entity.id
_entity.type
_entity.pdbx_description
1 polymer ?
#
loop_
_entity_poly.entity_id
_entity_poly.type
_entity_poly.pdbx_seq_one_letter_code
_entity_poly.pdbx_strand_id
1 'polypeptide(L)'
;MGCLFILAALLVQPFYSINLWLSDQLFTSQPPSAVIVIAGIDDNTLDTYGRWAEWPRSLHAQAIDNLSQAGAQVIGFDVIFADSSSDDELLATAMAEADNVVLAAVG
;
A
#
# COMPACT_ATOMS: atom_id res chain seq x y z
N MET A 1 29.83 -1.02 32.69
CA MET A 1 30.06 0.23 31.91
C MET A 1 30.01 -0.01 30.41
N GLY A 2 30.84 -0.90 29.83
CA GLY A 2 30.84 -1.16 28.38
C GLY A 2 29.50 -1.64 27.80
N CYS A 3 28.82 -2.59 28.44
CA CYS A 3 27.52 -3.06 27.96
C CYS A 3 26.45 -1.97 28.00
N LEU A 4 26.45 -1.12 29.05
CA LEU A 4 25.49 -0.02 29.17
C LEU A 4 25.69 1.03 28.07
N PHE A 5 26.95 1.29 27.70
CA PHE A 5 27.31 2.21 26.62
C PHE A 5 26.93 1.67 25.24
N ILE A 6 27.17 0.37 24.98
CA ILE A 6 26.74 -0.27 23.73
C ILE A 6 25.21 -0.25 23.63
N LEU A 7 24.51 -0.55 24.72
CA LEU A 7 23.05 -0.51 24.75
C LEU A 7 22.52 0.91 24.52
N ALA A 8 23.14 1.92 25.13
CA ALA A 8 22.81 3.32 24.88
C ALA A 8 23.09 3.74 23.41
N ALA A 9 24.22 3.33 22.83
CA ALA A 9 24.55 3.63 21.44
C ALA A 9 23.60 2.96 20.45
N LEU A 10 23.18 1.71 20.74
CA LEU A 10 22.18 0.99 19.94
C LEU A 10 20.78 1.61 20.07
N LEU A 11 20.42 2.16 21.23
CA LEU A 11 19.12 2.82 21.42
C LEU A 11 19.06 4.19 20.75
N VAL A 12 20.15 4.95 20.79
CA VAL A 12 20.17 6.35 20.30
C VAL A 12 20.47 6.44 18.81
N GLN A 13 21.08 5.41 18.19
CA GLN A 13 21.42 5.37 16.77
C GLN A 13 22.09 6.69 16.29
N PRO A 14 23.21 7.12 16.92
CA PRO A 14 23.75 8.48 16.74
C PRO A 14 24.19 8.82 15.31
N PHE A 15 24.32 7.80 14.44
CA PHE A 15 24.70 7.96 13.04
C PHE A 15 23.52 7.88 12.07
N TYR A 16 22.29 7.68 12.55
CA TYR A 16 21.10 7.59 11.69
C TYR A 16 20.89 8.84 10.84
N SER A 17 21.07 10.03 11.43
CA SER A 17 20.96 11.30 10.71
C SER A 17 22.01 11.45 9.61
N ILE A 18 23.24 10.96 9.83
CA ILE A 18 24.30 10.97 8.82
C ILE A 18 23.97 9.98 7.70
N ASN A 19 23.43 8.80 8.05
CA ASN A 19 22.99 7.81 7.07
C ASN A 19 21.86 8.34 6.17
N LEU A 20 20.85 9.01 6.75
CA LEU A 20 19.78 9.63 5.97
C LEU A 20 20.32 10.72 5.05
N TRP A 21 21.16 11.62 5.57
CA TRP A 21 21.77 12.67 4.75
C TRP A 21 22.60 12.10 3.60
N LEU A 22 23.40 11.06 3.84
CA LEU A 22 24.14 10.37 2.78
C LEU A 22 23.21 9.67 1.78
N SER A 23 22.12 9.07 2.25
CA SER A 23 21.13 8.42 1.39
C SER A 23 20.46 9.44 0.46
N ASP A 24 20.12 10.62 0.98
CA ASP A 24 19.55 11.71 0.18
C ASP A 24 20.56 12.26 -0.84
N GLN A 25 21.84 12.40 -0.46
CA GLN A 25 22.89 12.83 -1.38
C GLN A 25 23.18 11.80 -2.49
N LEU A 26 23.04 10.52 -2.17
CA LEU A 26 23.23 9.43 -3.13
C LEU A 26 21.94 9.10 -3.90
N PHE A 27 20.81 9.70 -3.52
CA PHE A 27 19.54 9.51 -4.22
C PHE A 27 19.67 10.04 -5.66
N THR A 28 19.56 9.13 -6.60
CA THR A 28 19.53 9.47 -8.02
C THR A 28 18.09 9.47 -8.46
N SER A 29 17.55 10.65 -8.79
CA SER A 29 16.20 10.76 -9.34
C SER A 29 16.10 9.96 -10.62
N GLN A 30 15.15 9.04 -10.67
CA GLN A 30 14.78 8.28 -11.86
C GLN A 30 13.38 8.69 -12.30
N PRO A 31 13.11 8.72 -13.62
CA PRO A 31 11.76 8.95 -14.09
C PRO A 31 10.83 7.84 -13.55
N PRO A 32 9.55 8.15 -13.28
CA PRO A 32 8.58 7.15 -12.88
C PRO A 32 8.50 6.02 -13.90
N SER A 33 8.21 4.80 -13.40
CA SER A 33 7.97 3.65 -14.27
C SER A 33 6.76 3.92 -15.16
N ALA A 34 6.91 3.71 -16.47
CA ALA A 34 5.81 3.85 -17.43
C ALA A 34 4.77 2.71 -17.35
N VAL A 35 5.04 1.67 -16.56
CA VAL A 35 4.19 0.47 -16.44
C VAL A 35 3.51 0.34 -15.07
N ILE A 36 3.67 1.33 -14.20
CA ILE A 36 3.00 1.38 -12.89
C ILE A 36 1.98 2.52 -12.92
N VAL A 37 0.75 2.20 -12.58
CA VAL A 37 -0.35 3.17 -12.43
C VAL A 37 -0.78 3.16 -10.96
N ILE A 38 -0.92 4.35 -10.39
CA ILE A 38 -1.45 4.53 -9.03
C ILE A 38 -2.87 5.08 -9.17
N ALA A 39 -3.86 4.28 -8.78
CA ALA A 39 -5.23 4.74 -8.58
C ALA A 39 -5.34 5.32 -7.16
N GLY A 40 -5.16 6.64 -7.05
CA GLY A 40 -5.22 7.35 -5.76
C GLY A 40 -6.65 7.62 -5.30
N ILE A 41 -6.81 7.78 -3.98
CA ILE A 41 -8.04 8.28 -3.36
C ILE A 41 -7.77 9.75 -2.99
N ASP A 42 -8.29 10.67 -3.80
CA ASP A 42 -8.17 12.12 -3.61
C ASP A 42 -9.48 12.75 -3.10
N ASP A 43 -9.45 14.06 -2.85
CA ASP A 43 -10.61 14.81 -2.35
C ASP A 43 -11.84 14.66 -3.27
N ASN A 44 -11.64 14.68 -4.59
CA ASN A 44 -12.74 14.51 -5.56
C ASN A 44 -13.33 13.09 -5.49
N THR A 45 -12.50 12.08 -5.28
CA THR A 45 -12.92 10.70 -5.08
C THR A 45 -13.74 10.56 -3.81
N LEU A 46 -13.30 11.19 -2.71
CA LEU A 46 -14.02 11.19 -1.43
C LEU A 46 -15.33 11.98 -1.49
N ASP A 47 -15.38 13.08 -2.24
CA ASP A 47 -16.61 13.82 -2.48
C ASP A 47 -17.64 12.99 -3.28
N THR A 48 -17.15 12.12 -4.18
CA THR A 48 -17.99 11.25 -5.03
C THR A 48 -18.48 10.00 -4.29
N TYR A 49 -17.59 9.31 -3.59
CA TYR A 49 -17.85 7.98 -3.00
C TYR A 49 -17.99 8.00 -1.46
N GLY A 50 -17.78 9.15 -0.82
CA GLY A 50 -17.73 9.27 0.63
C GLY A 50 -16.41 8.77 1.22
N ARG A 51 -16.38 8.60 2.55
CA ARG A 51 -15.19 8.14 3.27
C ARG A 51 -14.84 6.71 2.87
N TRP A 52 -13.57 6.47 2.53
CA TRP A 52 -13.08 5.16 2.08
C TRP A 52 -13.37 3.99 3.04
N ALA A 53 -13.40 4.25 4.36
CA ALA A 53 -13.75 3.23 5.36
C ALA A 53 -15.19 2.71 5.24
N GLU A 54 -16.08 3.47 4.60
CA GLU A 54 -17.50 3.15 4.42
C GLU A 54 -17.78 2.50 3.05
N TRP A 55 -16.75 2.39 2.20
CA TRP A 55 -16.93 1.85 0.86
C TRP A 55 -17.25 0.36 0.90
N PRO A 56 -18.28 -0.09 0.16
CA PRO A 56 -18.65 -1.49 0.14
C PRO A 56 -17.56 -2.31 -0.58
N ARG A 57 -17.44 -3.60 -0.24
CA ARG A 57 -16.44 -4.47 -0.88
C ARG A 57 -16.76 -4.70 -2.35
N SER A 58 -18.03 -4.59 -2.74
CA SER A 58 -18.47 -4.60 -4.14
C SER A 58 -17.80 -3.52 -4.99
N LEU A 59 -17.50 -2.33 -4.44
CA LEU A 59 -16.75 -1.29 -5.16
C LEU A 59 -15.30 -1.72 -5.45
N HIS A 60 -14.67 -2.41 -4.49
CA HIS A 60 -13.30 -2.90 -4.63
C HIS A 60 -13.22 -4.08 -5.60
N ALA A 61 -14.21 -4.97 -5.58
CA ALA A 61 -14.33 -6.05 -6.56
C ALA A 61 -14.52 -5.51 -7.98
N GLN A 62 -15.38 -4.51 -8.16
CA GLN A 62 -15.53 -3.84 -9.45
C GLN A 62 -14.22 -3.20 -9.93
N ALA A 63 -13.42 -2.64 -9.02
CA ALA A 63 -12.09 -2.13 -9.36
C ALA A 63 -11.15 -3.25 -9.87
N ILE A 64 -11.16 -4.42 -9.23
CA ILE A 64 -10.41 -5.60 -9.68
C ILE A 64 -10.84 -6.00 -11.10
N ASP A 65 -12.15 -6.11 -11.34
CA ASP A 65 -12.67 -6.50 -12.66
C ASP A 65 -12.22 -5.53 -13.76
N ASN A 66 -12.29 -4.22 -13.49
CA ASN A 66 -11.88 -3.18 -14.43
C ASN A 66 -10.37 -3.25 -14.72
N LEU A 67 -9.54 -3.47 -13.69
CA LEU A 67 -8.09 -3.57 -13.84
C LEU A 67 -7.67 -4.85 -14.57
N SER A 68 -8.30 -5.98 -14.27
CA SER A 68 -8.09 -7.24 -15.00
C SER A 68 -8.47 -7.10 -16.47
N GLN A 69 -9.61 -6.47 -16.78
CA GLN A 69 -10.01 -6.17 -18.16
C GLN A 69 -9.04 -5.22 -18.87
N ALA A 70 -8.42 -4.30 -18.14
CA ALA A 70 -7.37 -3.42 -18.67
C ALA A 70 -6.02 -4.13 -18.89
N GLY A 71 -5.89 -5.40 -18.51
CA GLY A 71 -4.68 -6.20 -18.68
C GLY A 71 -3.62 -5.97 -17.61
N ALA A 72 -4.02 -5.56 -16.40
CA ALA A 72 -3.11 -5.45 -15.27
C ALA A 72 -2.44 -6.80 -14.97
N GLN A 73 -1.10 -6.82 -14.94
CA GLN A 73 -0.35 -8.05 -14.63
C GLN A 73 -0.37 -8.37 -13.13
N VAL A 74 -0.44 -7.34 -12.28
CA VAL A 74 -0.54 -7.45 -10.82
C VAL A 74 -1.44 -6.32 -10.32
N ILE A 75 -2.29 -6.60 -9.34
CA ILE A 75 -3.17 -5.61 -8.69
C ILE A 75 -2.80 -5.54 -7.21
N GLY A 76 -2.29 -4.39 -6.76
CA GLY A 76 -1.95 -4.15 -5.36
C GLY A 76 -3.01 -3.31 -4.67
N PHE A 77 -3.47 -3.74 -3.50
CA PHE A 77 -4.28 -2.90 -2.60
C PHE A 77 -3.45 -2.41 -1.43
N ASP A 78 -3.29 -1.09 -1.34
CA ASP A 78 -2.83 -0.39 -0.13
C ASP A 78 -4.05 0.04 0.71
N VAL A 79 -4.89 -0.94 1.03
CA VAL A 79 -6.10 -0.79 1.84
C VAL A 79 -6.20 -1.98 2.78
N ILE A 80 -6.40 -1.71 4.07
CA ILE A 80 -6.58 -2.76 5.08
C ILE A 80 -8.07 -3.00 5.27
N PHE A 81 -8.52 -4.20 4.89
CA PHE A 81 -9.89 -4.67 5.11
C PHE A 81 -10.03 -5.28 6.51
N ALA A 82 -9.96 -4.42 7.55
CA ALA A 82 -9.90 -4.86 8.94
C ALA A 82 -11.24 -5.37 9.49
N ASP A 83 -12.33 -4.68 9.14
CA ASP A 83 -13.67 -5.00 9.63
C ASP A 83 -14.40 -5.94 8.66
N SER A 84 -15.25 -6.80 9.22
CA SER A 84 -16.13 -7.69 8.46
C SER A 84 -17.18 -6.90 7.69
N SER A 85 -17.45 -7.29 6.46
CA SER A 85 -18.49 -6.73 5.60
C SER A 85 -19.39 -7.83 5.03
N SER A 86 -20.64 -7.51 4.71
CA SER A 86 -21.56 -8.43 4.02
C SER A 86 -21.03 -8.87 2.65
N ASP A 87 -20.18 -8.04 2.05
CA ASP A 87 -19.69 -8.21 0.69
C ASP A 87 -18.29 -8.88 0.64
N ASP A 88 -17.76 -9.35 1.77
CA ASP A 88 -16.40 -9.93 1.83
C ASP A 88 -16.26 -11.16 0.93
N GLU A 89 -17.29 -12.00 0.83
CA GLU A 89 -17.28 -13.18 -0.07
C GLU A 89 -17.19 -12.78 -1.54
N LEU A 90 -17.84 -11.66 -1.91
CA LEU A 90 -17.81 -11.12 -3.26
C LEU A 90 -16.40 -10.64 -3.61
N LEU A 91 -15.76 -9.87 -2.73
CA LEU A 91 -14.38 -9.42 -2.94
C LEU A 91 -13.39 -10.59 -2.96
N ALA A 92 -13.54 -11.56 -2.06
CA ALA A 92 -12.70 -12.75 -2.05
C ALA A 92 -12.81 -13.54 -3.37
N THR A 93 -14.02 -13.64 -3.93
CA THR A 93 -14.26 -14.30 -5.22
C THR A 93 -13.56 -13.53 -6.35
N ALA A 94 -13.75 -12.22 -6.45
CA ALA A 94 -13.10 -11.39 -7.47
C ALA A 94 -11.56 -11.47 -7.40
N MET A 95 -11.00 -11.49 -6.19
CA MET A 95 -9.57 -11.67 -5.99
C MET A 95 -9.07 -13.05 -6.47
N ALA A 96 -9.82 -14.12 -6.18
CA ALA A 96 -9.48 -15.46 -6.61
C ALA A 96 -9.59 -15.65 -8.12
N GLU A 97 -10.58 -15.03 -8.76
CA GLU A 97 -10.77 -15.07 -10.22
C GLU A 97 -9.69 -14.28 -10.97
N ALA A 98 -9.24 -13.15 -10.41
CA ALA A 98 -8.15 -12.36 -11.00
C ALA A 98 -6.78 -13.04 -10.89
N ASP A 99 -6.56 -13.88 -9.87
CA ASP A 99 -5.33 -14.69 -9.65
C ASP A 99 -4.01 -13.89 -9.61
N ASN A 100 -4.09 -12.58 -9.36
CA ASN A 100 -2.92 -11.70 -9.33
C ASN A 100 -3.05 -10.51 -8.36
N VAL A 101 -3.94 -10.63 -7.36
CA VAL A 101 -4.17 -9.60 -6.35
C VAL A 101 -3.25 -9.79 -5.16
N VAL A 102 -2.59 -8.71 -4.74
CA VAL A 102 -1.72 -8.65 -3.56
C VAL A 102 -2.31 -7.68 -2.54
N LEU A 103 -2.50 -8.16 -1.31
CA LEU A 103 -2.98 -7.34 -0.19
C LEU A 103 -1.83 -6.90 0.71
N ALA A 104 -2.00 -5.72 1.31
CA ALA A 104 -1.20 -5.32 2.46
C ALA A 104 -1.43 -6.29 3.62
N ALA A 105 -0.34 -6.79 4.22
CA ALA A 105 -0.37 -7.59 5.44
C ALA A 105 0.08 -6.74 6.63
N VAL A 106 -0.66 -6.79 7.73
CA VAL A 106 -0.25 -6.22 9.01
C VAL A 106 0.29 -7.35 9.88
N GLY A 107 1.57 -7.28 10.24
CA GLY A 107 2.25 -8.24 11.12
C GLY A 107 2.50 -7.69 12.52
#